data_AF-A0A7X1H313-F1
#
_entry.id   AF-A0A7X1H313-F1
#
_cell.length_a   1.000
_cell.length_b   1.000
_cell.length_c   1.000
_cell.angle_alpha   90.00
_cell.angle_beta   90.00
_cell.angle_gamma   90.00
#
_symmetry.space_group_name_H-M   'P 1'
#
loop_
_entity.id
_entity.type
_entity.pdbx_description
1 polymer ?
#
loop_
_entity_poly.entity_id
_entity_poly.type
_entity_poly.pdbx_seq_one_letter_code
_entity_poly.pdbx_strand_id
1 'polypeptide(L)'
;MAYTKLVMENPYNGQIKEAPVGFSWTVLFFAFFPPLFRGDWKWAIIMFLLTMITMGLSGLLFMFIYNKLYIKDLIGDDFIVKSVGMGTLDQVSQKLGINLPVR
;
A
#
# COMPACT_ATOMS: atom_id res chain seq x y z
N MET A 1 0.80 -0.26 -13.92
CA MET A 1 0.48 0.68 -12.82
C MET A 1 -0.41 -0.03 -11.81
N ALA A 2 -0.60 0.53 -10.61
CA ALA A 2 -1.70 0.08 -9.76
C ALA A 2 -2.99 0.15 -10.58
N TYR A 3 -3.75 -0.94 -10.64
CA TYR A 3 -4.92 -1.03 -11.52
C TYR A 3 -6.15 -0.36 -10.91
N THR A 4 -6.13 -0.15 -9.59
CA THR A 4 -7.13 0.60 -8.85
C THR A 4 -6.48 1.24 -7.62
N LYS A 5 -7.23 2.13 -6.96
CA LYS A 5 -6.84 2.78 -5.71
C LYS A 5 -7.98 2.67 -4.72
N LEU A 6 -7.66 2.43 -3.45
CA LEU A 6 -8.57 2.51 -2.33
C LEU A 6 -8.41 3.86 -1.66
N VAL A 7 -9.51 4.57 -1.42
CA VAL A 7 -9.53 5.72 -0.52
C VAL A 7 -9.97 5.19 0.84
N MET A 8 -9.08 5.28 1.81
CA MET A 8 -9.31 4.77 3.16
C MET A 8 -9.37 5.95 4.13
N GLU A 9 -10.30 5.90 5.07
CA GLU A 9 -10.52 6.94 6.09
C GLU A 9 -10.39 6.32 7.47
N ASN A 10 -9.71 6.97 8.39
CA ASN A 10 -9.73 6.56 9.79
C ASN A 10 -10.92 7.25 10.48
N PRO A 11 -11.88 6.48 11.03
CA PRO A 11 -13.13 7.03 11.59
C PRO A 11 -12.92 7.84 12.88
N TYR A 12 -11.80 7.66 13.57
CA TYR A 12 -11.52 8.32 14.85
C TYR A 12 -10.95 9.72 14.68
N ASN A 13 -10.10 9.93 13.66
CA ASN A 13 -9.39 11.19 13.44
C ASN A 13 -9.66 11.84 12.06
N GLY A 14 -10.44 11.20 11.20
CA GLY A 14 -10.81 11.70 9.88
C GLY A 14 -9.66 11.71 8.86
N GLN A 15 -8.52 11.08 9.16
CA GLN A 15 -7.40 11.02 8.22
C GLN A 15 -7.79 10.21 6.99
N ILE A 16 -7.54 10.76 5.81
CA ILE A 16 -7.79 10.10 4.53
C ILE A 16 -6.46 9.72 3.89
N LYS A 17 -6.32 8.47 3.48
CA LYS A 17 -5.14 7.94 2.80
C LYS A 17 -5.53 7.21 1.51
N GLU A 18 -4.78 7.47 0.45
CA GLU A 18 -4.88 6.70 -0.80
C GLU A 18 -3.95 5.48 -0.74
N ALA A 19 -4.51 4.30 -1.01
CA ALA A 19 -3.78 3.05 -1.07
C ALA A 19 -3.89 2.43 -2.47
N PRO A 20 -2.83 2.51 -3.30
CA PRO A 20 -2.81 1.87 -4.61
C PRO A 20 -2.85 0.34 -4.49
N VAL A 21 -3.57 -0.33 -5.39
CA VAL A 21 -3.69 -1.80 -5.41
C VAL A 21 -2.98 -2.39 -6.63
N GLY A 22 -2.18 -3.43 -6.37
CA GLY A 22 -1.44 -4.18 -7.39
C GLY A 22 0.01 -3.73 -7.51
N PHE A 23 0.57 -3.87 -8.72
CA PHE A 23 1.98 -3.68 -8.98
C PHE A 23 2.46 -2.22 -8.79
N SER A 24 3.55 -2.05 -8.05
CA SER A 24 4.15 -0.75 -7.74
C SER A 24 5.38 -0.45 -8.60
N TRP A 25 5.16 0.22 -9.73
CA TRP A 25 6.24 0.73 -10.59
C TRP A 25 7.14 1.74 -9.88
N THR A 26 6.56 2.55 -9.00
CA THR A 26 7.34 3.54 -8.26
C THR A 26 8.30 2.89 -7.28
N VAL A 27 7.95 1.75 -6.69
CA VAL A 27 8.87 0.98 -5.83
C VAL A 27 9.98 0.31 -6.64
N LEU A 28 9.68 -0.17 -7.85
CA LEU A 28 10.71 -0.76 -8.72
C LEU A 28 11.84 0.25 -9.00
N PHE A 29 11.50 1.49 -9.38
CA PHE A 29 12.51 2.48 -9.76
C PHE A 29 13.06 3.31 -8.59
N PHE A 30 12.29 3.48 -7.52
CA PHE A 30 12.63 4.40 -6.43
C PHE A 30 12.67 3.72 -5.06
N ALA A 31 12.61 2.39 -4.99
CA ALA A 31 12.76 1.61 -3.77
C ALA A 31 11.95 2.16 -2.58
N PHE A 32 12.61 2.80 -1.60
CA PHE A 32 12.03 3.29 -0.35
C PHE A 32 11.42 4.70 -0.43
N PHE A 33 11.61 5.45 -1.52
CA PHE A 33 11.03 6.80 -1.66
C PHE A 33 9.49 6.79 -1.63
N PRO A 34 8.78 5.86 -2.30
CA PRO A 34 7.32 5.82 -2.24
C PRO A 34 6.74 5.66 -0.81
N PRO A 35 7.19 4.72 0.04
CA PRO A 35 6.73 4.68 1.44
C PRO A 35 7.06 5.95 2.22
N LEU A 36 8.24 6.53 1.99
CA LEU A 36 8.65 7.78 2.66
C LEU A 36 7.66 8.92 2.36
N PHE A 37 7.30 9.13 1.09
CA PHE A 37 6.36 10.19 0.71
C PHE A 37 4.90 9.91 1.08
N ARG A 38 4.55 8.63 1.32
CA ARG A 38 3.22 8.25 1.82
C ARG A 38 3.10 8.37 3.36
N GLY A 39 4.17 8.76 4.05
CA GLY A 39 4.21 8.79 5.51
C GLY A 39 4.21 7.40 6.16
N ASP A 40 4.59 6.37 5.39
CA ASP A 40 4.75 5.00 5.87
C ASP A 40 6.19 4.79 6.34
N TRP A 41 6.48 5.33 7.52
CA TRP A 41 7.83 5.33 8.10
C TRP A 41 8.36 3.94 8.38
N LYS A 42 7.48 3.00 8.76
CA LYS A 42 7.85 1.62 9.03
C LYS A 42 8.45 0.96 7.79
N TRP A 43 7.72 0.97 6.67
CA TRP A 43 8.24 0.37 5.44
C TRP A 43 9.32 1.21 4.76
N ALA A 44 9.33 2.54 4.92
CA ALA A 44 10.40 3.39 4.42
C ALA A 44 11.76 2.98 4.99
N ILE A 45 11.86 2.79 6.30
CA ILE A 45 13.10 2.39 6.98
C ILE A 45 13.49 0.96 6.59
N ILE A 46 12.54 0.01 6.61
CA ILE A 46 12.79 -1.39 6.25
C ILE A 46 13.31 -1.50 4.82
N MET A 47 12.64 -0.85 3.87
CA MET A 47 13.02 -0.90 2.46
C MET A 47 14.33 -0.16 2.20
N PHE A 48 14.63 0.92 2.93
CA PHE A 48 15.92 1.61 2.83
C PHE A 48 17.07 0.67 3.21
N LEU A 49 16.99 0.03 4.39
CA LEU A 49 18.01 -0.91 4.84
C LEU A 49 18.17 -2.10 3.89
N LEU A 50 17.05 -2.69 3.43
CA LEU A 50 17.09 -3.81 2.49
C LEU A 50 17.65 -3.40 1.13
N THR A 51 17.34 -2.20 0.66
CA THR A 51 17.91 -1.65 -0.57
C THR A 51 19.43 -1.52 -0.47
N MET A 52 19.95 -1.04 0.67
CA MET A 52 21.39 -0.94 0.91
C MET A 52 22.08 -2.31 0.95
N ILE A 53 21.50 -3.27 1.67
CA ILE A 53 22.06 -4.63 1.82
C ILE A 53 22.04 -5.40 0.49
N THR A 54 20.95 -5.27 -0.28
CA THR A 54 20.75 -6.01 -1.53
C THR A 54 21.22 -5.25 -2.77
N MET A 55 21.86 -4.10 -2.59
CA MET A 55 22.26 -3.19 -3.68
C MET A 55 21.11 -2.87 -4.66
N GLY A 56 19.91 -2.66 -4.13
CA GLY A 56 18.71 -2.34 -4.89
C GLY A 56 17.88 -3.53 -5.39
N LEU A 57 18.37 -4.77 -5.26
CA LEU A 57 17.65 -5.95 -5.75
C LEU A 57 16.33 -6.21 -5.00
N SER A 58 16.21 -5.77 -3.75
CA SER A 58 14.97 -5.89 -2.98
C SER A 58 13.77 -5.19 -3.64
N GLY A 59 14.00 -4.16 -4.45
CA GLY A 59 12.96 -3.48 -5.24
C GLY A 59 12.16 -4.43 -6.15
N LEU A 60 12.82 -5.47 -6.68
CA LEU A 60 12.19 -6.49 -7.54
C LEU A 60 11.15 -7.33 -6.80
N LEU A 61 11.32 -7.53 -5.49
CA LEU A 61 10.35 -8.20 -4.64
C LEU A 61 9.28 -7.21 -4.17
N PHE A 62 9.71 -6.06 -3.64
CA PHE A 62 8.80 -5.09 -3.05
C PHE A 62 7.81 -4.48 -4.03
N MET A 63 8.11 -4.44 -5.34
CA MET A 63 7.15 -3.96 -6.33
C MET A 63 5.86 -4.78 -6.40
N PHE A 64 5.90 -6.06 -6.03
CA PHE A 64 4.71 -6.91 -5.98
C PHE A 64 3.98 -6.84 -4.64
N ILE A 65 4.74 -6.73 -3.53
CA ILE A 65 4.18 -6.93 -2.18
C ILE A 65 3.91 -5.63 -1.43
N TYR A 66 4.65 -4.55 -1.68
CA TYR A 66 4.61 -3.33 -0.85
C TYR A 66 3.20 -2.72 -0.75
N ASN A 67 2.52 -2.54 -1.89
CA ASN A 67 1.17 -1.96 -1.90
C ASN A 67 0.18 -2.77 -1.05
N LYS A 68 0.30 -4.11 -1.08
CA LYS A 68 -0.54 -5.01 -0.26
C LYS A 68 -0.20 -4.87 1.23
N LEU A 69 1.08 -4.75 1.57
CA LEU A 69 1.53 -4.55 2.95
C LEU A 69 1.05 -3.21 3.51
N TYR A 70 1.15 -2.15 2.71
CA TYR A 70 0.65 -0.83 3.06
C TYR A 70 -0.87 -0.85 3.36
N ILE A 71 -1.67 -1.51 2.52
CA ILE A 71 -3.12 -1.67 2.77
C ILE A 71 -3.38 -2.42 4.08
N LYS A 72 -2.64 -3.50 4.35
CA LYS A 72 -2.80 -4.27 5.60
C LYS A 72 -2.49 -3.44 6.84
N ASP A 73 -1.45 -2.62 6.79
CA ASP A 73 -1.10 -1.75 7.89
C ASP A 73 -2.16 -0.68 8.13
N LEU A 74 -2.71 -0.08 7.07
CA LEU A 74 -3.84 0.84 7.20
C LEU A 74 -5.06 0.18 7.86
N ILE A 75 -5.39 -1.06 7.49
CA ILE A 75 -6.47 -1.83 8.14
C ILE A 75 -6.15 -2.06 9.62
N GLY A 76 -4.89 -2.35 9.96
CA GLY A 76 -4.45 -2.50 11.34
C GLY A 76 -4.50 -1.20 12.16
N ASP A 77 -4.35 -0.05 11.49
CA ASP A 77 -4.49 1.30 12.05
C ASP A 77 -5.96 1.80 12.03
N ASP A 78 -6.92 0.87 11.97
CA ASP A 78 -8.37 1.11 11.95
C ASP A 78 -8.91 1.95 10.77
N PHE A 79 -8.18 2.00 9.65
CA PHE A 79 -8.71 2.65 8.45
C PHE A 79 -9.76 1.77 7.76
N ILE A 80 -10.87 2.39 7.37
CA ILE A 80 -11.97 1.77 6.63
C ILE A 80 -12.01 2.26 5.19
N VAL A 81 -12.42 1.41 4.26
CA VAL A 81 -12.51 1.77 2.84
C VAL A 81 -13.75 2.65 2.62
N LYS A 82 -13.52 3.86 2.12
CA LYS A 82 -14.55 4.83 1.77
C LYS A 82 -14.98 4.71 0.32
N SER A 83 -14.03 4.50 -0.58
CA SER A 83 -14.30 4.33 -2.01
C SER A 83 -13.21 3.55 -2.73
N VAL A 84 -13.59 3.00 -3.88
CA VAL A 84 -12.70 2.31 -4.82
C VAL A 84 -12.68 3.12 -6.11
N GLY A 85 -11.49 3.40 -6.63
CA GLY A 85 -11.36 4.18 -7.87
C GLY A 85 -11.94 3.44 -9.09
N MET A 86 -11.62 2.15 -9.25
CA MET A 86 -12.09 1.33 -10.37
C MET A 86 -12.42 -0.11 -9.91
N GLY A 87 -13.56 -0.63 -10.35
CA GLY A 87 -14.07 -1.96 -9.99
C GLY A 87 -14.98 -1.97 -8.75
N THR A 88 -15.40 -3.16 -8.31
CA THR A 88 -16.17 -3.33 -7.08
C THR A 88 -15.27 -3.71 -5.89
N LEU A 89 -15.71 -3.36 -4.68
CA LEU A 89 -15.00 -3.74 -3.44
C LEU A 89 -14.75 -5.25 -3.34
N ASP A 90 -15.75 -6.05 -3.70
CA ASP A 90 -15.66 -7.51 -3.64
C ASP A 90 -14.58 -8.05 -4.59
N GLN A 91 -14.48 -7.50 -5.81
CA GLN A 91 -13.45 -7.89 -6.77
C GLN A 91 -12.04 -7.55 -6.24
N VAL A 92 -11.89 -6.40 -5.60
CA VAL A 92 -10.61 -5.96 -5.05
C VAL A 92 -10.24 -6.78 -3.81
N SER A 93 -11.20 -7.02 -2.92
CA SER A 93 -11.07 -7.90 -1.75
C SER A 93 -10.65 -9.32 -2.15
N GLN A 94 -11.33 -9.90 -3.14
CA GLN A 94 -11.03 -11.23 -3.67
C GLN A 94 -9.62 -11.31 -4.29
N LYS A 95 -9.23 -10.31 -5.10
CA LYS A 95 -7.89 -10.24 -5.70
C LYS A 95 -6.78 -10.03 -4.67
N LEU A 96 -7.05 -9.25 -3.62
CA LEU A 96 -6.10 -9.04 -2.53
C LEU A 96 -6.02 -10.23 -1.59
N GLY A 97 -7.07 -11.04 -1.49
CA GLY A 97 -7.23 -12.06 -0.46
C GLY A 97 -7.24 -11.45 0.94
N ILE A 98 -7.86 -10.27 1.09
CA ILE A 98 -7.96 -9.52 2.34
C ILE A 98 -9.40 -9.05 2.50
N ASN A 99 -10.00 -9.31 3.65
CA ASN A 99 -11.30 -8.73 4.00
C ASN A 99 -11.11 -7.23 4.25
N LEU A 100 -11.64 -6.42 3.34
CA LEU A 100 -11.57 -4.97 3.45
C LEU A 100 -12.70 -4.48 4.38
N PRO A 101 -12.37 -3.77 5.49
CA PRO A 101 -13.40 -3.16 6.31
C PRO A 101 -14.05 -2.02 5.52
N VAL A 102 -15.38 -2.05 5.42
CA VAL A 102 -16.19 -1.04 4.72
C VAL A 102 -16.99 -0.23 5.73
N ARG A 103 -17.22 1.05 5.42
CA ARG A 103 -18.14 1.89 6.19
C ARG A 103 -19.59 1.60 5.82
#